data_AF-A0A968BR10-F1
#
_entry.id   AF-A0A968BR10-F1
#
_cell.length_a   1.000
_cell.length_b   1.000
_cell.length_c   1.000
_cell.angle_alpha   90.00
_cell.angle_beta   90.00
_cell.angle_gamma   90.00
#
_symmetry.space_group_name_H-M   'P 1'
#
loop_
_entity.id
_entity.type
_entity.pdbx_description
1 polymer ?
#
loop_
_entity_poly.entity_id
_entity_poly.type
_entity_poly.pdbx_seq_one_letter_code
_entity_poly.pdbx_strand_id
1 'polypeptide(L)'
;MGQSAYPVAPRRIKFDESRHSYFYRTGAHVYKIRKTSHIYSSPAIKERYAQEALRLGQHWAGDVVEAVLPIVRTAEGHALGAPG
;
A
#
# COMPACT_ATOMS: atom_id res chain seq x y z
N MET A 1 -23.15 -18.46 -25.49
CA MET A 1 -22.21 -18.78 -24.39
C MET A 1 -21.26 -17.62 -24.26
N GLY A 2 -21.44 -16.76 -23.25
CA GLY A 2 -20.56 -15.59 -23.07
C GLY A 2 -19.19 -16.04 -22.57
N GLN A 3 -18.13 -15.74 -23.32
CA GLN A 3 -16.77 -15.84 -22.82
C GLN A 3 -16.67 -14.93 -21.58
N SER A 4 -16.48 -15.52 -20.41
CA SER A 4 -16.12 -14.74 -19.23
C SER A 4 -14.80 -14.06 -19.54
N ALA A 5 -14.76 -12.72 -19.48
CA ALA A 5 -13.53 -11.93 -19.62
C ALA A 5 -12.45 -12.33 -18.59
N TYR A 6 -12.85 -13.13 -17.59
CA TYR A 6 -11.98 -13.70 -16.58
C TYR A 6 -12.19 -15.22 -16.55
N PRO A 7 -11.29 -16.02 -17.18
CA PRO A 7 -11.36 -17.48 -17.15
C PRO A 7 -11.13 -18.07 -15.75
N VAL A 8 -10.64 -17.25 -14.81
CA VAL A 8 -10.49 -17.58 -13.39
C VAL A 8 -11.14 -16.47 -12.57
N ALA A 9 -11.93 -16.82 -11.56
CA ALA A 9 -12.49 -15.84 -10.65
C ALA A 9 -11.36 -15.05 -9.98
N PRO A 10 -11.33 -13.71 -10.11
CA PRO A 10 -10.28 -12.91 -9.48
C PRO A 10 -10.34 -13.09 -7.97
N ARG A 11 -9.17 -13.10 -7.32
CA ARG A 11 -9.11 -13.13 -5.85
C ARG A 11 -9.96 -11.99 -5.31
N ARG A 12 -10.82 -12.29 -4.33
CA ARG A 12 -11.63 -11.27 -3.66
C ARG A 12 -10.71 -10.24 -3.02
N ILE A 13 -10.75 -9.01 -3.54
CA ILE A 13 -10.12 -7.86 -2.93
C ILE A 13 -11.14 -7.23 -1.99
N LYS A 14 -10.79 -7.11 -0.70
CA LYS A 14 -11.57 -6.29 0.22
C LYS A 14 -10.98 -4.89 0.27
N PHE A 15 -11.84 -3.89 0.07
CA PHE A 15 -11.52 -2.49 0.25
C PHE A 15 -12.11 -2.01 1.59
N ASP A 16 -11.27 -1.41 2.42
CA ASP A 16 -11.66 -0.73 3.65
C ASP A 16 -11.00 0.66 3.68
N GLU A 17 -11.59 1.60 4.41
CA GLU A 17 -11.10 2.97 4.49
C GLU A 17 -11.11 3.49 5.94
N SER A 18 -10.08 4.26 6.28
CA SER A 18 -10.03 5.09 7.49
C SER A 18 -9.94 6.57 7.10
N ARG A 19 -10.02 7.45 8.10
CA ARG A 19 -9.80 8.90 7.91
C ARG A 19 -8.51 9.22 7.14
N HIS A 20 -7.43 8.46 7.37
CA HIS A 20 -6.10 8.78 6.85
C HIS A 20 -5.54 7.78 5.83
N SER A 21 -6.19 6.65 5.60
CA SER A 21 -5.63 5.58 4.75
C SER A 21 -6.71 4.74 4.08
N TYR A 22 -6.39 4.27 2.88
CA TYR A 22 -7.09 3.18 2.20
C TYR A 22 -6.40 1.85 2.53
N PHE A 23 -7.19 0.80 2.65
CA PHE A 23 -6.72 -0.56 2.90
C PHE A 23 -7.24 -1.50 1.82
N TYR A 24 -6.34 -2.21 1.17
CA TYR A 24 -6.66 -3.27 0.21
C TYR A 24 -6.17 -4.60 0.77
N ARG A 25 -7.08 -5.56 0.94
CA ARG A 25 -6.74 -6.90 1.43
C ARG A 25 -6.90 -7.90 0.30
N THR A 26 -5.85 -8.68 0.03
CA THR A 26 -5.87 -9.71 -1.01
C THR A 26 -4.96 -10.88 -0.61
N GLY A 27 -5.54 -12.07 -0.51
CA GLY A 27 -4.84 -13.24 0.05
C GLY A 27 -4.33 -12.97 1.47
N ALA A 28 -3.04 -13.19 1.69
CA ALA A 28 -2.36 -12.92 2.98
C ALA A 28 -1.83 -11.49 3.12
N HIS A 29 -1.98 -10.64 2.10
CA HIS A 29 -1.41 -9.30 2.08
C HIS A 29 -2.44 -8.22 2.41
N VAL A 30 -1.99 -7.20 3.13
CA VAL A 30 -2.73 -5.96 3.39
C VAL A 30 -1.89 -4.80 2.89
N TYR A 31 -2.41 -4.05 1.93
CA TYR A 31 -1.80 -2.83 1.42
C TYR A 31 -2.46 -1.62 2.06
N LYS A 32 -1.66 -0.83 2.79
CA LYS A 32 -2.08 0.42 3.43
C LYS A 32 -1.57 1.60 2.62
N ILE A 33 -2.46 2.31 1.94
CA ILE A 33 -2.12 3.51 1.16
C ILE A 33 -2.54 4.73 1.97
N ARG A 34 -1.56 5.51 2.45
CA ARG A 34 -1.84 6.78 3.13
C ARG A 34 -2.41 7.79 2.14
N LYS A 35 -3.55 8.39 2.48
CA LYS A 35 -4.17 9.46 1.70
C LYS A 35 -3.26 10.67 1.56
N THR A 36 -3.55 11.52 0.59
CA THR A 36 -2.96 12.85 0.52
C THR A 36 -3.50 13.70 1.67
N SER A 37 -2.65 14.57 2.20
CA SER A 37 -3.01 15.41 3.35
C SER A 37 -2.04 16.57 3.45
N HIS A 38 -2.52 17.73 3.87
CA HIS A 38 -1.69 18.92 4.07
C HIS A 38 -0.72 18.83 5.25
N ILE A 39 -0.80 17.78 6.08
CA ILE A 39 0.10 17.56 7.22
C ILE A 39 1.55 17.25 6.82
N TYR A 40 1.81 16.89 5.56
CA TYR A 40 3.16 16.63 5.07
C TYR A 40 3.52 17.68 4.02
N SER A 41 4.61 18.41 4.23
CA SER A 41 5.08 19.45 3.31
C SER A 41 5.80 18.90 2.08
N SER A 42 6.17 17.62 2.06
CA SER A 42 6.74 16.96 0.87
C SER A 42 6.52 15.43 0.90
N PRO A 43 6.60 14.75 -0.27
CA PRO A 43 6.62 13.29 -0.33
C PRO A 43 7.73 12.66 0.52
N ALA A 44 8.92 13.26 0.57
CA ALA A 44 10.05 12.78 1.37
C ALA A 44 9.74 12.82 2.88
N ILE A 45 9.04 13.85 3.35
CA ILE A 45 8.59 13.92 4.75
C ILE A 45 7.55 12.84 5.02
N LYS A 46 6.59 12.63 4.10
CA LYS A 46 5.58 11.57 4.23
C LYS A 46 6.23 10.18 4.31
N GLU A 47 7.28 9.93 3.53
CA GLU A 47 8.06 8.69 3.55
C GLU A 47 8.75 8.49 4.91
N ARG A 48 9.44 9.51 5.43
CA ARG A 48 10.07 9.45 6.76
C ARG A 48 9.06 9.10 7.86
N TYR A 49 7.90 9.76 7.87
CA TYR A 49 6.82 9.43 8.83
C TYR A 49 6.25 8.01 8.65
N ALA A 50 6.31 7.44 7.45
CA ALA A 50 5.92 6.06 7.21
C ALA A 50 6.98 5.09 7.76
N GLN A 51 8.27 5.38 7.56
CA GLN A 51 9.39 4.59 8.09
C GLN A 51 9.42 4.61 9.63
N GLU A 52 9.18 5.75 10.26
CA GLU A 52 9.10 5.85 11.73
C GLU A 52 7.92 5.06 12.28
N ALA A 53 6.76 5.10 11.61
CA ALA A 53 5.60 4.29 11.99
C ALA A 53 5.86 2.79 11.81
N LEU A 54 6.59 2.39 10.76
CA LEU A 54 7.03 1.01 10.56
C LEU A 54 7.91 0.56 11.72
N ARG A 55 8.92 1.35 12.09
CA ARG A 55 9.84 1.04 13.19
C ARG A 55 9.10 0.87 14.52
N LEU A 56 8.13 1.74 14.79
CA LEU A 56 7.27 1.64 15.98
C LEU A 56 6.39 0.38 15.91
N GLY A 57 5.79 0.10 14.76
CA GLY A 57 4.99 -1.11 14.54
C GLY A 57 5.79 -2.38 14.81
N GLN A 58 7.00 -2.48 14.27
CA GLN A 58 7.90 -3.61 14.50
C GLN A 58 8.33 -3.75 15.97
N HIS A 59 8.50 -2.63 16.68
CA HIS A 59 8.83 -2.66 18.10
C HIS A 59 7.69 -3.20 18.97
N TRP A 60 6.45 -2.82 18.66
CA TRP A 60 5.27 -3.18 19.47
C TRP A 60 4.52 -4.44 19.00
N ALA A 61 4.65 -4.79 17.72
CA ALA A 61 3.99 -5.91 17.05
C ALA A 61 4.98 -6.58 16.08
N GLY A 62 6.01 -7.22 16.67
CA GLY A 62 7.15 -7.79 15.95
C GLY A 62 6.83 -9.01 15.08
N ASP A 63 5.60 -9.51 15.12
CA ASP A 63 5.08 -10.59 14.27
C ASP A 63 4.54 -10.08 12.92
N VAL A 64 4.42 -8.75 12.73
CA VAL A 64 3.93 -8.16 11.49
C VAL A 64 5.11 -7.79 10.57
N VAL A 65 5.19 -8.47 9.42
CA VAL A 65 6.13 -8.13 8.35
C VAL A 65 5.56 -6.98 7.51
N GLU A 66 5.95 -5.75 7.84
CA GLU A 66 5.60 -4.55 7.09
C GLU A 66 6.82 -3.97 6.33
N ALA A 67 6.56 -3.30 5.20
CA ALA A 67 7.55 -2.52 4.47
C ALA A 67 6.92 -1.22 3.94
N VAL A 68 7.73 -0.17 3.85
CA VAL A 68 7.33 1.09 3.19
C VAL A 68 7.83 1.06 1.76
N LEU A 69 6.91 1.13 0.79
CA LEU A 69 7.23 1.14 -0.63
C LEU A 69 6.92 2.53 -1.23
N PRO A 70 7.87 3.18 -1.91
CA PRO A 70 7.59 4.40 -2.66
C PRO A 70 6.67 4.09 -3.85
N ILE A 71 5.89 5.08 -4.27
CA ILE A 71 5.20 5.05 -5.56
C ILE A 71 6.07 5.83 -6.54
N VAL A 72 6.61 5.14 -7.55
CA VAL A 72 7.48 5.75 -8.57
C VAL A 72 6.74 5.88 -9.89
N ARG A 73 7.12 6.86 -10.70
CA ARG A 73 6.61 7.04 -12.06
C ARG A 73 7.45 6.21 -13.02
N THR A 74 6.80 5.39 -13.84
CA THR A 74 7.44 4.57 -14.89
C THR A 74 6.92 4.99 -16.27
N ALA A 75 7.46 4.40 -17.34
CA ALA A 75 6.99 4.66 -18.70
C ALA A 75 5.53 4.20 -18.91
N GLU A 76 5.10 3.17 -18.18
CA GLU A 76 3.76 2.56 -18.25
C GLU A 76 2.78 3.15 -17.22
N GLY A 77 3.23 4.07 -16.36
CA GLY A 77 2.38 4.72 -15.36
C GLY A 77 3.05 4.83 -13.99
N HIS A 78 2.53 4.11 -13.01
CA HIS A 78 3.02 4.12 -11.63
C HIS A 78 3.30 2.71 -11.13
N ALA A 79 4.38 2.54 -10.37
CA ALA A 79 4.77 1.28 -9.76
C ALA A 79 5.05 1.44 -8.25
N LEU A 80 4.99 0.33 -7.52
CA LEU A 80 5.40 0.24 -6.12
C LEU A 80 6.87 -0.20 -6.04
N GLY A 81 7.69 0.50 -5.27
CA GLY A 81 9.11 0.18 -5.06
C GLY A 81 10.08 0.92 -5.98
N ALA A 82 11.38 0.68 -5.80
CA ALA A 82 12.43 1.03 -6.74
C ALA A 82 12.71 -0.18 -7.67
N PRO A 83 13.36 -0.01 -8.84
CA PRO A 83 14.07 -1.13 -9.45
C PRO A 83 15.04 -1.69 -8.39
N GLY A 84 15.04 -3.01 -8.21
CA GLY A 84 15.89 -3.70 -7.24
C GLY A 84 17.38 -3.43 -7.45
#